data_AF-A0A5J4NVU3-F1
#
_entry.id   AF-A0A5J4NVU3-F1
#
_cell.length_a   1.000
_cell.length_b   1.000
_cell.length_c   1.000
_cell.angle_alpha   90.00
_cell.angle_beta   90.00
_cell.angle_gamma   90.00
#
_symmetry.space_group_name_H-M   'P 1'
#
loop_
_entity.id
_entity.type
_entity.pdbx_description
1 polymer ?
#
loop_
_entity_poly.entity_id
_entity_poly.type
_entity_poly.pdbx_seq_one_letter_code
_entity_poly.pdbx_strand_id
1 'polypeptide(L)'
;MGILTDLTPSRVVNEAFLFHNGQRYLIGSKSPQQKQTFYPVENKTLAIHPDDVMMARCNMTNHENRVIYMGNTRNDEMCNFYMMYVVDLADEDQLHDRYNQQCFSDGKANVDLSSFIDGKYEIVQR
;
A
#
# COMPACT_ATOMS: atom_id res chain seq x y z
N MET A 1 28.06 17.67 -12.30
CA MET A 1 28.11 16.27 -12.75
C MET A 1 28.14 15.41 -11.51
N GLY A 2 26.98 14.90 -11.10
CA GLY A 2 26.83 14.05 -9.92
C GLY A 2 25.68 13.11 -10.22
N ILE A 3 26.01 11.86 -10.56
CA ILE A 3 25.01 10.82 -10.74
C ILE A 3 24.70 10.35 -9.32
N LEU A 4 23.54 10.73 -8.79
CA LEU A 4 22.94 10.03 -7.66
C LEU A 4 22.50 8.66 -8.21
N THR A 5 23.43 7.70 -8.25
CA THR A 5 23.04 6.30 -8.36
C THR A 5 22.40 5.94 -7.04
N ASP A 6 21.07 5.87 -7.03
CA ASP A 6 20.33 5.24 -5.94
C ASP A 6 20.88 3.80 -5.80
N LEU A 7 21.65 3.57 -4.73
CA LEU A 7 22.31 2.29 -4.43
C LEU A 7 21.37 1.31 -3.74
N THR A 8 20.06 1.56 -3.71
CA THR A 8 19.11 0.57 -3.22
C THR A 8 18.85 -0.45 -4.33
N PRO A 9 19.22 -1.74 -4.17
CA PRO A 9 18.85 -2.76 -5.14
C PRO A 9 17.34 -2.73 -5.26
N SER A 10 16.81 -2.66 -6.50
CA SER A 10 15.39 -2.60 -6.86
C SER A 10 14.53 -3.43 -5.90
N ARG A 11 14.11 -2.81 -4.80
CA ARG A 11 13.49 -3.52 -3.68
C ARG A 11 12.02 -3.62 -4.04
N VAL A 12 11.63 -4.72 -4.66
CA VAL A 12 10.21 -5.03 -4.87
C VAL A 12 9.57 -5.13 -3.48
N VAL A 13 8.80 -4.12 -3.11
CA VAL A 13 8.24 -3.95 -1.78
C VAL A 13 6.80 -3.51 -1.88
N ASN A 14 5.97 -4.08 -1.01
CA ASN A 14 4.61 -3.68 -0.78
C ASN A 14 4.52 -3.12 0.65
N GLU A 15 4.04 -1.89 0.75
CA GLU A 15 4.02 -1.10 1.99
C GLU A 15 2.65 -0.50 2.21
N ALA A 16 2.21 -0.41 3.46
CA ALA A 16 1.01 0.33 3.82
C ALA A 16 1.25 1.27 5.01
N PHE A 17 0.58 2.41 4.96
CA PHE A 17 0.69 3.48 5.93
C PHE A 17 -0.69 3.94 6.40
N LEU A 18 -0.76 4.32 7.68
CA LEU A 18 -1.88 5.04 8.27
C LEU A 18 -1.47 6.50 8.45
N PHE A 19 -2.37 7.43 8.11
CA PHE A 19 -2.22 8.85 8.37
C PHE A 19 -3.29 9.27 9.36
N HIS A 20 -2.84 9.75 10.51
CA HIS A 20 -3.70 10.21 11.60
C HIS A 20 -3.13 11.51 12.15
N ASN A 21 -3.94 12.58 12.21
CA ASN A 21 -3.53 13.90 12.73
C ASN A 21 -2.22 14.45 12.11
N GLY A 22 -2.04 14.26 10.80
CA GLY A 22 -0.84 14.71 10.08
C GLY A 22 0.43 13.88 10.36
N GLN A 23 0.33 12.82 11.16
CA GLN A 23 1.42 11.87 11.40
C GLN A 23 1.23 10.61 10.55
N ARG A 24 2.35 10.03 10.12
CA ARG A 24 2.40 8.78 9.35
C ARG A 24 2.88 7.63 10.22
N TYR A 25 2.16 6.52 10.16
CA TYR A 25 2.52 5.27 10.83
C TYR A 25 2.64 4.15 9.81
N LEU A 26 3.69 3.33 9.91
CA LEU A 26 3.85 2.13 9.09
C LEU A 26 2.94 1.02 9.62
N ILE A 27 2.08 0.49 8.76
CA ILE A 27 1.27 -0.70 9.05
C ILE A 27 2.13 -1.95 8.78
N GLY A 28 2.76 -2.01 7.61
CA GLY A 28 3.64 -3.12 7.24
C GLY A 28 4.43 -2.85 5.95
N SER A 29 5.57 -3.52 5.81
CA SER A 29 6.45 -3.45 4.63
C SER A 29 7.10 -4.83 4.39
N LYS A 30 6.79 -5.45 3.25
CA LYS A 30 7.35 -6.77 2.87
C LYS A 30 7.57 -6.87 1.37
N SER A 31 8.48 -7.76 0.97
CA SER A 31 8.62 -8.10 -0.44
C SER A 31 7.59 -9.18 -0.82
N PRO A 32 6.83 -9.01 -1.92
CA PRO A 32 5.88 -10.02 -2.38
C PRO A 32 6.55 -11.30 -2.87
N GLN A 33 7.88 -11.28 -3.07
CA GLN A 33 8.70 -12.45 -3.42
C GLN A 33 8.99 -13.35 -2.21
N GLN A 34 8.72 -12.88 -0.99
CA GLN A 34 8.80 -13.69 0.22
C GLN A 34 7.53 -14.54 0.39
N LYS A 35 7.53 -15.39 1.43
CA LYS A 35 6.36 -16.20 1.75
C LYS A 35 5.14 -15.30 1.98
N GLN A 36 4.09 -15.50 1.18
CA GLN A 36 2.88 -14.71 1.21
C GLN A 36 1.94 -15.20 2.33
N THR A 37 2.37 -14.99 3.58
CA THR A 37 1.57 -15.24 4.79
C THR A 37 1.34 -13.94 5.53
N PHE A 38 0.45 -13.96 6.51
CA PHE A 38 0.28 -12.84 7.41
C PHE A 38 1.49 -12.67 8.33
N TYR A 39 1.94 -11.42 8.45
CA TYR A 39 2.98 -11.00 9.36
C TYR A 39 2.38 -10.07 10.41
N PRO A 40 2.82 -10.15 11.67
CA PRO A 40 2.37 -9.20 12.69
C PRO A 40 2.84 -7.80 12.33
N VAL A 41 1.98 -6.81 12.62
CA VAL A 41 2.35 -5.39 12.55
C VAL A 41 3.39 -5.07 13.63
N GLU A 42 4.33 -4.18 13.33
CA GLU A 42 5.36 -3.77 14.29
C GLU A 42 4.76 -2.93 15.42
N ASN A 43 3.89 -1.98 15.07
CA ASN A 43 3.15 -1.17 16.04
C ASN A 43 1.83 -1.85 16.40
N LYS A 44 1.81 -2.56 17.53
CA LYS A 44 0.60 -3.25 18.04
C LYS A 44 -0.43 -2.33 18.66
N THR A 45 -0.11 -1.05 18.90
CA THR A 45 -1.06 -0.06 19.45
C THR A 45 -1.67 0.80 18.34
N LEU A 46 -1.42 0.46 17.07
CA LEU A 46 -2.00 1.18 15.94
C LEU A 46 -3.50 0.91 15.88
N ALA A 47 -4.29 1.98 15.95
CA ALA A 47 -5.74 1.95 15.79
C ALA A 47 -6.13 2.89 14.66
N ILE A 48 -7.10 2.47 13.86
CA ILE A 48 -7.64 3.22 12.72
C ILE A 48 -8.93 3.86 13.19
N HIS A 49 -9.04 5.17 13.01
CA HIS A 49 -10.20 5.96 13.42
C HIS A 49 -10.92 6.54 12.20
N PRO A 50 -12.17 6.99 12.37
CA PRO A 50 -12.81 7.86 11.37
C PRO A 50 -11.90 9.03 11.00
N ASP A 51 -11.95 9.44 9.73
CA ASP A 51 -11.11 10.48 9.10
C ASP A 51 -9.63 10.15 8.91
N ASP A 52 -9.17 8.98 9.36
CA ASP A 52 -7.84 8.49 8.99
C ASP A 52 -7.76 8.15 7.50
N VAL A 53 -6.57 8.35 6.93
CA VAL A 53 -6.30 7.94 5.56
C VAL A 53 -5.35 6.77 5.57
N MET A 54 -5.71 5.72 4.84
CA MET A 54 -4.83 4.58 4.58
C MET A 54 -4.29 4.66 3.17
N MET A 55 -3.01 4.33 2.99
CA MET A 55 -2.38 4.26 1.68
C MET A 55 -1.53 3.01 1.59
N ALA A 56 -1.64 2.29 0.48
CA ALA A 56 -0.72 1.22 0.11
C ALA A 56 0.13 1.65 -1.10
N ARG A 57 1.37 1.19 -1.15
CA ARG A 57 2.32 1.44 -2.24
C ARG A 57 3.07 0.16 -2.57
N CYS A 58 3.03 -0.22 -3.84
CA CYS A 58 3.92 -1.24 -4.38
C CYS A 58 5.03 -0.58 -5.20
N ASN A 59 6.28 -0.80 -4.80
CA ASN A 59 7.42 -0.51 -5.64
C ASN A 59 7.73 -1.76 -6.46
N MET A 60 7.63 -1.64 -7.78
CA MET A 60 7.80 -2.72 -8.73
C MET A 60 8.83 -2.30 -9.78
N THR A 61 9.58 -3.26 -10.30
CA THR A 61 10.53 -3.01 -11.38
C THR A 61 10.22 -3.98 -12.51
N ASN A 62 9.89 -3.43 -13.69
CA ASN A 62 9.66 -4.22 -14.88
C ASN A 62 10.99 -4.39 -15.64
N HIS A 63 11.41 -5.64 -15.82
CA HIS A 63 12.61 -6.00 -16.59
C HIS A 63 12.27 -6.57 -17.97
N GLU A 64 10.98 -6.64 -18.34
CA GLU A 64 10.54 -7.12 -19.65
C GLU A 64 10.55 -6.00 -20.71
N ASN A 65 10.59 -6.40 -21.98
CA ASN A 65 10.52 -5.49 -23.13
C ASN A 65 9.07 -5.12 -23.51
N ARG A 66 8.11 -5.33 -22.61
CA ARG A 66 6.69 -5.01 -22.80
C ARG A 66 6.14 -4.28 -21.59
N VAL A 67 5.05 -3.54 -21.79
CA VAL A 67 4.26 -2.97 -20.69
C VAL A 67 3.50 -4.11 -20.00
N ILE A 68 3.56 -4.15 -18.67
CA ILE A 68 2.78 -5.06 -17.83
C ILE A 68 1.70 -4.25 -17.12
N TYR A 69 0.45 -4.65 -17.30
CA TYR A 69 -0.71 -3.99 -16.71
C TYR A 69 -1.11 -4.69 -15.41
N MET A 70 -1.89 -3.99 -14.59
CA MET A 70 -2.54 -4.58 -13.42
C MET A 70 -3.64 -5.53 -13.87
N GLY A 71 -3.70 -6.74 -13.31
CA GLY A 71 -4.67 -7.75 -13.74
C GLY A 71 -4.57 -9.08 -12.99
N ASN A 72 -5.43 -10.02 -13.40
CA ASN A 72 -5.64 -11.28 -12.67
C ASN A 72 -4.97 -12.50 -13.32
N THR A 73 -4.23 -12.30 -14.42
CA THR A 73 -3.53 -13.38 -15.11
C THR A 73 -2.07 -13.43 -14.72
N ARG A 74 -1.38 -14.53 -15.08
CA ARG A 74 0.07 -14.66 -14.90
C ARG A 74 0.87 -13.63 -15.71
N ASN A 75 0.28 -13.01 -16.73
CA ASN A 75 0.95 -12.04 -17.59
C ASN A 75 0.78 -10.59 -17.11
N ASP A 76 0.03 -10.40 -16.02
CA ASP A 76 -0.30 -9.13 -15.39
C ASP A 76 0.42 -9.01 -14.04
N GLU A 77 0.49 -7.79 -13.51
CA GLU A 77 0.95 -7.52 -12.16
C GLU A 77 -0.22 -7.35 -11.18
N MET A 78 0.08 -7.57 -9.90
CA MET A 78 -0.87 -7.34 -8.79
C MET A 78 -0.20 -6.52 -7.69
N CYS A 79 -0.93 -5.53 -7.16
CA CYS A 79 -0.55 -4.77 -5.97
C CYS A 79 -1.66 -4.93 -4.94
N ASN A 80 -1.57 -6.02 -4.16
CA ASN A 80 -2.55 -6.33 -3.12
C ASN A 80 -1.90 -6.22 -1.74
N PHE A 81 -2.45 -5.38 -0.87
CA PHE A 81 -2.06 -5.34 0.54
C PHE A 81 -3.24 -5.85 1.37
N TYR A 82 -3.06 -7.02 2.01
CA TYR A 82 -4.09 -7.60 2.89
C TYR A 82 -3.78 -7.24 4.33
N MET A 83 -4.74 -6.63 5.01
CA MET A 83 -4.68 -6.30 6.42
C MET A 83 -5.73 -7.11 7.19
N MET A 84 -5.31 -7.76 8.27
CA MET A 84 -6.25 -8.29 9.25
C MET A 84 -6.39 -7.30 10.38
N TYR A 85 -7.63 -7.04 10.78
CA TYR A 85 -7.96 -6.15 11.88
C TYR A 85 -9.05 -6.80 12.74
N VAL A 86 -9.23 -6.23 13.92
CA VAL A 86 -10.31 -6.57 14.85
C VAL A 86 -11.06 -5.29 15.17
N VAL A 87 -12.35 -5.42 15.46
CA VAL A 87 -13.20 -4.34 15.94
C VAL A 87 -13.80 -4.74 17.28
N ASP A 88 -14.21 -3.77 18.08
CA ASP A 88 -14.99 -4.04 19.27
C ASP A 88 -16.35 -4.63 18.90
N LEU A 89 -16.92 -5.45 19.79
CA LEU A 89 -18.20 -6.10 19.51
C LEU A 89 -19.35 -5.10 19.30
N ALA A 90 -19.27 -3.93 19.94
CA ALA A 90 -20.23 -2.84 19.74
C ALA A 90 -20.21 -2.28 18.31
N ASP A 91 -19.14 -2.54 17.57
CA ASP A 91 -18.84 -2.02 16.23
C ASP A 91 -18.88 -3.11 15.14
N GLU A 92 -19.47 -4.28 15.42
CA GLU A 92 -19.50 -5.44 14.51
C GLU A 92 -20.05 -5.09 13.12
N ASP A 93 -21.02 -4.18 13.03
CA ASP A 93 -21.60 -3.71 11.76
C ASP A 93 -20.54 -3.19 10.78
N GLN A 94 -19.41 -2.67 11.28
CA GLN A 94 -18.29 -2.20 10.45
C GLN A 94 -17.65 -3.33 9.63
N LEU A 95 -17.69 -4.58 10.12
CA LEU A 95 -17.17 -5.75 9.41
C LEU A 95 -18.02 -6.10 8.18
N HIS A 96 -19.26 -5.63 8.12
CA HIS A 96 -20.18 -5.90 7.02
C HIS A 96 -20.22 -4.77 5.98
N ASP A 97 -19.54 -3.66 6.24
CA ASP A 97 -19.40 -2.58 5.27
C ASP A 97 -18.28 -2.88 4.26
N ARG A 98 -18.67 -3.02 2.99
CA ARG A 98 -17.76 -3.20 1.85
C ARG A 98 -16.71 -2.09 1.72
N TYR A 99 -17.02 -0.86 2.14
CA TYR A 99 -16.07 0.25 2.11
C TYR A 99 -14.96 0.10 3.17
N ASN A 100 -15.22 -0.65 4.24
CA ASN A 100 -14.21 -1.00 5.26
C ASN A 100 -13.42 -2.28 4.91
N GLN A 101 -13.86 -3.03 3.90
CA GLN A 101 -13.21 -4.27 3.47
C GLN A 101 -12.27 -4.08 2.28
N GLN A 102 -12.55 -3.11 1.40
CA GLN A 102 -11.89 -3.00 0.11
C GLN A 102 -11.59 -1.54 -0.25
N CYS A 103 -10.36 -1.29 -0.70
CA CYS A 103 -9.94 -0.02 -1.29
C CYS A 103 -9.34 -0.30 -2.68
N PHE A 104 -10.07 0.08 -3.74
CA PHE A 104 -9.62 0.00 -5.13
C PHE A 104 -9.28 1.35 -5.74
N SER A 105 -9.67 2.45 -5.08
CA SER A 105 -9.38 3.80 -5.58
C SER A 105 -7.92 4.15 -5.33
N ASP A 106 -7.29 4.79 -6.32
CA ASP A 106 -6.06 5.57 -6.16
C ASP A 106 -6.23 6.76 -5.18
N GLY A 107 -7.47 7.04 -4.78
CA GLY A 107 -7.84 7.84 -3.62
C GLY A 107 -7.48 9.31 -3.81
N LYS A 108 -8.43 10.08 -4.36
CA LYS A 108 -8.56 11.53 -4.12
C LYS A 108 -8.89 11.81 -2.65
N ALA A 109 -8.04 11.37 -1.72
CA ALA A 109 -8.00 12.03 -0.43
C ALA A 109 -7.31 13.39 -0.65
N ASN A 110 -7.78 14.45 0.00
CA ASN A 110 -7.06 15.74 0.08
C ASN A 110 -5.81 15.61 0.95
N VAL A 111 -5.01 14.58 0.71
CA VAL A 111 -3.73 14.32 1.35
C VAL A 111 -2.67 14.72 0.35
N ASP A 112 -1.73 15.55 0.79
CA ASP A 112 -0.58 15.93 -0.02
C ASP A 112 0.32 14.70 -0.26
N LEU A 113 0.07 14.02 -1.38
CA LEU A 113 0.82 12.85 -1.84
C LEU A 113 2.19 13.22 -2.43
N SER A 114 2.55 14.51 -2.51
CA SER A 114 3.83 14.95 -3.10
C SER A 114 5.05 14.42 -2.33
N SER A 115 4.89 14.12 -1.04
CA SER A 115 5.92 13.47 -0.21
C SER A 115 5.99 11.94 -0.38
N PHE A 116 5.04 11.33 -1.08
CA PHE A 116 4.93 9.87 -1.31
C PHE A 116 5.30 9.46 -2.72
N ILE A 117 5.01 10.32 -3.70
CA ILE A 117 5.41 10.14 -5.10
C ILE A 117 6.81 10.72 -5.24
N ASP A 118 7.84 9.87 -5.30
CA ASP A 118 9.24 10.27 -5.58
C ASP A 118 9.42 10.72 -7.06
N GLY A 119 8.44 11.43 -7.62
CA GLY A 119 8.43 11.98 -8.98
C GLY A 119 8.63 10.97 -10.13
N LYS A 120 8.71 9.66 -9.85
CA LYS A 120 9.23 8.65 -10.79
C LYS A 120 8.24 7.57 -11.22
N TYR A 121 7.08 7.46 -10.57
CA TYR A 121 6.16 6.36 -10.82
C TYR A 121 4.72 6.86 -10.91
N GLU A 122 4.21 6.96 -12.14
CA GLU A 122 2.78 7.04 -12.43
C GLU A 122 2.20 5.63 -12.39
N ILE A 123 1.25 5.39 -11.48
CA ILE A 123 0.32 4.28 -11.64
C ILE A 123 -0.69 4.72 -12.70
N VAL A 124 -0.47 4.32 -13.95
CA VAL A 124 -1.46 4.50 -15.01
C VAL A 124 -2.55 3.44 -14.83
N GLN A 125 -3.56 3.77 -14.02
CA GLN A 125 -4.82 3.04 -13.99
C GLN A 125 -5.84 3.78 -14.87
N ARG A 126 -6.52 3.03 -15.75
CA ARG A 126 -7.74 3.50 -16.42
C ARG A 126 -8.95 3.18 -15.57
#